data_AF-A0A401IGV7-F1
#
_entry.id   AF-A0A401IGV7-F1
#
_cell.length_a   1.000
_cell.length_b   1.000
_cell.length_c   1.000
_cell.angle_alpha   90.00
_cell.angle_beta   90.00
_cell.angle_gamma   90.00
#
_symmetry.space_group_name_H-M   'P 1'
#
loop_
_entity.id
_entity.type
_entity.pdbx_description
1 polymer ?
#
loop_
_entity_poly.entity_id
_entity_poly.type
_entity_poly.pdbx_seq_one_letter_code
_entity_poly.pdbx_strand_id
1 'polypeptide(L)' 'MRVISVDTKLLQRGLLFYQSRSDKTWGLTDCISFVVMQQQELRDALTSDRHFIQAGYHALMLEI' A
#
# COMPACT_ATOMS: atom_id res chain seq x y z
N MET A 1 16.69 -6.54 -6.85
CA MET A 1 16.03 -5.99 -5.65
C MET A 1 16.14 -4.48 -5.69
N ARG A 2 15.00 -3.76 -5.67
CA ARG A 2 14.95 -2.30 -5.65
C ARG A 2 14.33 -1.86 -4.34
N VAL A 3 14.97 -0.92 -3.64
CA VAL A 3 14.46 -0.34 -2.40
C VAL A 3 13.99 1.08 -2.72
N ILE A 4 12.77 1.41 -2.29
CA ILE A 4 12.21 2.75 -2.44
C ILE A 4 12.34 3.47 -1.10
N SER A 5 13.16 4.52 -1.05
CA SER A 5 13.26 5.39 0.12
C SER A 5 12.01 6.26 0.24
N VAL A 6 11.49 6.43 1.46
CA VAL A 6 10.37 7.34 1.72
C VAL A 6 10.89 8.77 1.82
N ASP A 7 10.68 9.56 0.78
CA ASP A 7 10.94 11.00 0.80
C ASP A 7 9.69 11.78 1.26
N THR A 8 9.84 13.10 1.43
CA THR A 8 8.73 13.97 1.87
C THR A 8 7.53 13.92 0.93
N LYS A 9 7.75 13.78 -0.39
CA LYS A 9 6.65 13.75 -1.38
C LYS A 9 5.86 12.45 -1.27
N LEU A 10 6.55 11.32 -1.13
CA LEU A 10 5.92 10.03 -0.94
C LEU A 10 5.18 9.96 0.40
N LEU A 11 5.78 10.49 1.47
CA LEU A 11 5.12 10.61 2.77
C LEU A 11 3.85 11.46 2.69
N GLN A 12 3.90 12.62 2.03
CA GLN A 12 2.72 13.48 1.84
C GLN A 12 1.61 12.78 1.05
N ARG A 13 1.94 12.05 -0.02
CA ARG A 13 0.96 11.26 -0.77
C ARG A 13 0.35 10.16 0.09
N GLY A 14 1.17 9.47 0.89
CA GLY A 14 0.69 8.48 1.85
C GLY A 14 -0.26 9.08 2.89
N LEU A 15 0.05 10.27 3.41
CA LEU A 15 -0.82 10.99 4.36
C LEU A 15 -2.13 11.44 3.73
N LEU A 16 -2.11 11.98 2.51
CA LEU A 16 -3.31 12.36 1.78
C LEU A 16 -4.20 11.13 1.51
N PHE A 17 -3.59 10.01 1.08
CA PHE A 17 -4.32 8.75 0.90
C PHE A 17 -4.91 8.25 2.22
N TYR A 18 -4.14 8.29 3.31
CA TYR A 18 -4.58 7.92 4.64
C TYR A 18 -5.79 8.74 5.09
N GLN A 19 -5.80 10.05 4.84
CA GLN A 19 -6.92 10.93 5.20
C GLN A 19 -8.16 10.70 4.31
N SER A 20 -7.98 10.30 3.05
CA SER A 20 -9.08 10.11 2.09
C SER A 20 -9.98 8.89 2.35
N ARG A 21 -9.60 8.02 3.29
CA ARG A 21 -10.28 6.77 3.59
C ARG A 21 -10.62 6.71 5.08
N SER A 22 -11.83 7.11 5.43
CA SER A 22 -12.32 7.10 6.82
C SER A 22 -12.78 5.72 7.29
N ASP A 23 -13.04 4.80 6.37
CA ASP A 23 -13.55 3.44 6.59
C ASP A 23 -12.47 2.37 6.70
N LYS A 24 -11.19 2.75 6.59
CA LYS A 24 -10.06 1.81 6.62
C LYS A 24 -9.65 1.42 8.04
N THR A 25 -9.12 0.20 8.19
CA THR A 25 -8.47 -0.27 9.42
C THR A 25 -6.94 -0.23 9.34
N TRP A 26 -6.38 0.06 8.17
CA TRP A 26 -4.93 -0.02 7.92
C TRP A 26 -4.17 1.28 8.22
N GLY A 27 -2.86 1.13 8.45
CA GLY A 27 -1.95 2.17 8.92
C GLY A 27 -1.36 3.04 7.82
N LEU A 28 -0.51 4.00 8.21
CA LEU A 28 0.18 4.88 7.28
C LEU A 28 1.19 4.12 6.39
N THR A 29 1.87 3.11 6.94
CA THR A 29 2.83 2.27 6.19
C THR A 29 2.15 1.55 5.02
N ASP A 30 0.94 1.03 5.23
CA ASP A 30 0.15 0.38 4.18
C ASP A 30 -0.22 1.38 3.10
N CYS A 31 -0.66 2.58 3.50
CA CYS A 31 -0.98 3.67 2.56
C CYS A 31 0.24 4.07 1.70
N ILE A 32 1.43 4.17 2.31
CA ILE A 32 2.68 4.45 1.57
C ILE A 32 2.95 3.32 0.58
N SER A 33 2.79 2.06 1.00
CA SER A 33 2.98 0.88 0.15
C SER A 33 2.03 0.90 -1.04
N PHE A 34 0.75 1.20 -0.84
CA PHE A 34 -0.25 1.31 -1.91
C PHE A 34 0.07 2.44 -2.90
N VAL A 35 0.52 3.60 -2.41
CA VAL A 35 0.94 4.70 -3.29
C VAL A 35 2.13 4.28 -4.16
N VAL A 36 3.10 3.55 -3.62
CA VAL A 36 4.23 3.02 -4.39
C VAL A 36 3.76 1.99 -5.40
N MET A 37 2.92 1.03 -4.99
CA MET A 37 2.39 -0.01 -5.88
C MET A 37 1.62 0.59 -7.05
N GLN A 38 0.74 1.56 -6.79
CA GLN A 38 0.02 2.27 -7.84
C GLN A 38 0.97 2.97 -8.83
N GLN A 39 2.00 3.66 -8.34
CA GLN A 39 2.98 4.36 -9.19
C GLN A 39 3.87 3.43 -10.01
N GLN A 40 4.09 2.21 -9.51
CA GLN A 40 4.89 1.19 -10.18
C GLN A 40 4.04 0.19 -10.96
N GLU A 41 2.72 0.43 -11.06
CA GLU A 41 1.75 -0.44 -11.74
C GLU A 41 1.78 -1.89 -11.22
N LEU A 42 2.05 -2.06 -9.92
CA LEU A 42 2.10 -3.36 -9.26
C LEU A 42 0.72 -3.72 -8.72
N ARG A 43 0.29 -4.97 -8.96
CA ARG A 43 -0.95 -5.52 -8.39
C ARG A 43 -0.71 -6.57 -7.32
N ASP A 44 0.41 -7.29 -7.41
CA ASP A 44 0.73 -8.39 -6.52
C ASP A 44 1.66 -7.95 -5.40
N ALA A 45 1.30 -8.29 -4.16
CA ALA A 45 2.10 -8.09 -2.97
C ALA A 45 2.40 -9.44 -2.32
N LEU A 46 3.69 -9.69 -2.06
CA LEU A 46 4.11 -10.83 -1.25
C LEU A 46 3.90 -10.49 0.23
N THR A 47 2.69 -10.70 0.72
CA THR A 47 2.28 -10.38 2.09
C THR A 47 1.19 -11.31 2.58
N SER A 48 1.15 -11.53 3.90
CA SER A 48 0.06 -12.21 4.60
C SER A 48 -0.97 -11.23 5.18
N ASP A 49 -0.83 -9.93 4.93
CA ASP A 49 -1.75 -8.90 5.40
C ASP A 49 -2.99 -8.75 4.49
N ARG A 50 -4.17 -9.01 5.05
CA ARG A 50 -5.47 -8.88 4.37
C ARG A 50 -5.82 -7.45 3.97
N HIS A 51 -5.17 -6.45 4.55
CA HIS A 51 -5.30 -5.06 4.14
C HIS A 51 -5.02 -4.86 2.65
N PHE A 52 -4.07 -5.59 2.08
CA PHE A 52 -3.77 -5.48 0.64
C PHE A 52 -4.97 -5.91 -0.22
N ILE A 53 -5.71 -6.93 0.21
CA ILE A 53 -6.94 -7.38 -0.46
C ILE A 53 -8.03 -6.31 -0.41
N GLN A 54 -8.29 -5.72 0.76
CA GLN A 54 -9.27 -4.65 0.90
C GLN A 54 -8.90 -3.41 0.06
N ALA A 55 -7.59 -3.17 -0.18
CA ALA A 55 -7.10 -2.10 -1.04
C ALA A 55 -7.17 -2.41 -2.54
N GLY A 56 -7.62 -3.61 -2.92
CA GLY A 56 -7.74 -4.06 -4.30
C GLY A 56 -6.45 -4.67 -4.89
N TYR A 57 -5.49 -5.05 -4.04
CA TYR A 57 -4.27 -5.76 -4.43
C TYR A 57 -4.39 -7.26 -4.17
N HIS A 58 -3.54 -8.03 -4.83
CA HIS A 58 -3.40 -9.47 -4.62
C HIS A 58 -2.40 -9.72 -3.49
N ALA A 59 -2.81 -10.45 -2.46
CA ALA A 59 -1.94 -10.83 -1.34
C ALA A 59 -1.49 -12.27 -1.55
N LEU A 60 -0.35 -12.45 -2.22
CA LEU A 60 0.09 -13.76 -2.74
C LEU A 60 0.26 -14.84 -1.66
N MET A 61 0.50 -14.47 -0.39
CA MET A 61 0.63 -15.45 0.70
C MET A 61 -0.72 -15.92 1.26
N LEU A 62 -1.83 -15.35 0.79
CA LEU A 62 -3.19 -15.71 1.17
C LEU A 62 -3.95 -16.40 0.03
N GLU A 63 -3.36 -16.45 -1.16
CA GLU A 63 -3.87 -17.18 -2.31
C GLU A 63 -3.51 -18.66 -2.16
N ILE A 64 -4.46 -19.54 -2.52
CA ILE A 64 -4.35 -21.01 -2.42
C ILE A 64 -3.91 -21.56 -3.78
#